data_AF-A0A356EEN1-F1
#
_entry.id   AF-A0A356EEN1-F1
#
_cell.length_a   1.000
_cell.length_b   1.000
_cell.length_c   1.000
_cell.angle_alpha   90.00
_cell.angle_beta   90.00
_cell.angle_gamma   90.00
#
_symmetry.space_group_name_H-M   'P 1'
#
loop_
_entity.id
_entity.type
_entity.pdbx_description
1 polymer ?
#
loop_
_entity_poly.entity_id
_entity_poly.type
_entity_poly.pdbx_seq_one_letter_code
_entity_poly.pdbx_strand_id
1 'polypeptide(L)'
;MRRRRGADPDRGQPLRQAPARKRRDQNRMVKEYVRPKDAAEAVALMEQALAKRAATSGGAATIGGAATIGGAATIGGAATIGGAATIGGAATIGGAATIGGAAWLAGGTALLSTASPSVAGNRTAADFPELLIDVGRILPRGLNQTAAGLVIGAGTTFQEVLESPLAFSALQASARSMANRNIRNRATVGGNLAFNKSCASLVPLCLALDAAVECAGGGPANQTLPLAKWLIKPAGLLLNLILPAGGGRSAAFARSSRTACDVSTATVAAVATVKGRRLLELCLVVGGFSLHALRRLDIEALFDGRDLDDLAATEAAIRPLLSAIDDQRGSSAFKRQQGAALVADCLQALLSAEVLP
;
A
#
# COMPACT_ATOMS: atom_id res chain seq x y z
N MET A 1 -66.26 50.83 -9.10
CA MET A 1 -67.33 50.41 -10.04
C MET A 1 -67.07 48.97 -10.48
N ARG A 2 -68.14 48.14 -10.46
CA ARG A 2 -68.48 46.96 -11.30
C ARG A 2 -67.41 46.37 -12.24
N ARG A 3 -67.37 45.07 -12.57
CA ARG A 3 -67.92 43.76 -12.11
C ARG A 3 -67.50 42.79 -13.23
N ARG A 4 -67.07 41.56 -12.88
CA ARG A 4 -67.41 40.25 -13.53
C ARG A 4 -66.96 40.03 -15.00
N ARG A 5 -66.70 38.83 -15.53
CA ARG A 5 -66.97 37.43 -15.16
C ARG A 5 -66.20 36.52 -16.15
N GLY A 6 -65.88 35.29 -15.75
CA GLY A 6 -65.49 34.21 -16.67
C GLY A 6 -64.94 32.98 -15.95
N ALA A 7 -65.82 32.17 -15.36
CA ALA A 7 -65.60 30.75 -15.06
C ALA A 7 -65.81 29.94 -16.37
N ASP A 8 -65.34 28.73 -16.61
CA ASP A 8 -65.17 27.50 -15.81
C ASP A 8 -64.41 26.45 -16.70
N PRO A 9 -64.45 25.13 -16.44
CA PRO A 9 -63.53 24.28 -15.66
C PRO A 9 -62.65 23.34 -16.52
N ASP A 10 -61.54 22.84 -15.97
CA ASP A 10 -61.31 21.39 -16.04
C ASP A 10 -60.44 20.88 -14.88
N ARG A 11 -60.87 19.73 -14.35
CA ARG A 11 -60.32 19.05 -13.18
C ARG A 11 -59.29 18.02 -13.63
N GLY A 12 -58.04 18.14 -13.16
CA GLY A 12 -57.01 17.10 -13.30
C GLY A 12 -56.15 17.01 -12.04
N GLN A 13 -56.40 15.97 -11.26
CA GLN A 13 -55.87 15.58 -9.94
C GLN A 13 -54.40 15.95 -9.59
N PRO A 14 -54.09 16.19 -8.29
CA PRO A 14 -52.72 16.34 -7.81
C PRO A 14 -51.96 15.00 -7.86
N LEU A 15 -50.74 15.04 -8.38
CA LEU A 15 -49.80 13.90 -8.39
C LEU A 15 -49.62 13.36 -6.97
N ARG A 16 -50.18 12.17 -6.75
CA ARG A 16 -49.99 11.36 -5.54
C ARG A 16 -48.51 11.10 -5.33
N GLN A 17 -48.03 11.46 -4.13
CA GLN A 17 -46.76 10.97 -3.60
C GLN A 17 -46.79 9.43 -3.56
N ALA A 18 -45.86 8.81 -4.28
CA ALA A 18 -45.66 7.36 -4.24
C ALA A 18 -44.91 6.97 -2.95
N PRO A 19 -45.24 5.81 -2.34
CA PRO A 19 -44.80 5.48 -1.00
C PRO A 19 -43.35 4.99 -0.94
N ALA A 20 -42.67 5.39 0.14
CA ALA A 20 -41.34 4.94 0.53
C ALA A 20 -41.30 3.42 0.78
N ARG A 21 -40.81 2.62 -0.17
CA ARG A 21 -40.37 1.24 0.06
C ARG A 21 -39.13 0.90 -0.77
N LYS A 22 -38.19 0.21 -0.11
CA LYS A 22 -36.84 -0.24 -0.54
C LYS A 22 -35.69 0.77 -0.39
N ARG A 23 -35.55 1.34 0.82
CA ARG A 23 -34.30 1.94 1.35
C ARG A 23 -33.68 1.11 2.49
N ARG A 24 -34.05 -0.17 2.62
CA ARG A 24 -33.66 -1.02 3.76
C ARG A 24 -32.55 -2.05 3.48
N ASP A 25 -32.07 -2.21 2.24
CA ASP A 25 -31.06 -3.24 1.92
C ASP A 25 -29.62 -2.72 1.64
N GLN A 26 -29.38 -1.41 1.58
CA GLN A 26 -28.00 -0.88 1.41
C GLN A 26 -27.24 -0.67 2.73
N ASN A 27 -27.93 -0.64 3.87
CA ASN A 27 -27.30 -0.46 5.19
C ASN A 27 -26.80 -1.76 5.85
N ARG A 28 -26.92 -2.90 5.17
CA ARG A 28 -26.47 -4.20 5.71
C ARG A 28 -25.07 -4.62 5.25
N MET A 29 -24.46 -3.91 4.28
CA MET A 29 -23.15 -4.27 3.72
C MET A 29 -21.94 -3.50 4.27
N VAL A 30 -22.11 -2.67 5.30
CA VAL A 30 -20.99 -1.89 5.92
C VAL A 30 -20.71 -2.33 7.37
N LYS A 31 -21.11 -3.54 7.75
CA LYS A 31 -20.83 -4.11 9.09
C LYS A 31 -20.22 -5.50 8.99
N GLU A 32 -19.09 -5.61 8.32
CA GLU A 32 -18.07 -6.59 8.66
C GLU A 32 -16.76 -5.84 8.88
N TYR A 33 -16.66 -5.30 10.08
CA TYR A 33 -15.42 -4.79 10.65
C TYR A 33 -14.45 -5.97 10.73
N VAL A 34 -13.40 -5.94 9.92
CA VAL A 34 -12.29 -6.89 9.97
C VAL A 34 -11.70 -6.81 11.37
N ARG A 35 -11.76 -7.91 12.13
CA ARG A 35 -11.29 -7.93 13.52
C ARG A 35 -9.76 -7.79 13.52
N PRO A 36 -9.13 -7.18 14.55
CA PRO A 36 -7.66 -7.05 14.65
C PRO A 36 -6.89 -8.37 14.43
N LYS A 37 -7.53 -9.51 14.69
CA LYS A 37 -7.01 -10.87 14.46
C LYS A 37 -6.70 -11.16 12.97
N ASP A 38 -7.48 -10.63 12.03
CA ASP A 38 -7.33 -10.91 10.60
C ASP A 38 -6.16 -10.13 9.96
N ALA A 39 -5.75 -9.02 10.58
CA ALA A 39 -4.56 -8.23 10.20
C ALA A 39 -3.28 -8.89 10.73
N ALA A 40 -3.29 -9.36 11.98
CA ALA A 40 -2.19 -10.14 12.56
C ALA A 40 -1.96 -11.45 11.77
N GLU A 41 -3.03 -12.14 11.37
CA GLU A 41 -2.95 -13.33 10.53
C GLU A 41 -2.41 -13.02 9.12
N ALA A 42 -2.78 -11.88 8.53
CA ALA A 42 -2.23 -11.44 7.25
C ALA A 42 -0.72 -11.11 7.34
N VAL A 43 -0.28 -10.47 8.43
CA VAL A 43 1.13 -10.19 8.71
C VAL A 43 1.91 -11.49 8.91
N ALA A 44 1.38 -12.42 9.72
CA ALA A 44 1.99 -13.73 9.92
C ALA A 44 2.07 -14.54 8.61
N LEU A 45 1.05 -14.46 7.75
CA LEU A 45 1.08 -15.05 6.40
C LEU A 45 2.14 -14.37 5.51
N MET A 46 2.37 -13.06 5.65
CA MET A 46 3.44 -12.37 4.93
C MET A 46 4.82 -12.84 5.42
N GLU A 47 5.03 -12.97 6.73
CA GLU A 47 6.26 -13.53 7.31
C GLU A 47 6.50 -14.99 6.89
N GLN A 48 5.46 -15.83 6.91
CA GLN A 48 5.54 -17.23 6.47
C GLN A 48 5.78 -17.39 4.96
N ALA A 49 5.16 -16.54 4.13
CA ALA A 49 5.39 -16.55 2.69
C ALA A 49 6.83 -16.13 2.33
N LEU A 50 7.43 -15.25 3.14
CA LEU A 50 8.82 -14.84 3.00
C LEU A 50 9.79 -15.96 3.42
N ALA A 51 9.50 -16.69 4.50
CA ALA A 51 10.30 -17.83 4.94
C ALA A 51 10.33 -18.98 3.91
N LYS A 52 9.22 -19.21 3.17
CA LYS A 52 9.12 -20.28 2.16
C LYS A 52 9.82 -19.98 0.83
N ARG A 53 10.10 -18.71 0.49
CA ARG A 53 10.83 -18.34 -0.74
C ARG A 53 12.35 -18.49 -0.64
N ALA A 54 12.88 -18.80 0.53
CA ALA A 54 14.31 -19.01 0.74
C ALA A 54 14.81 -20.43 0.36
N ALA A 55 13.93 -21.35 -0.09
CA ALA A 55 14.33 -22.72 -0.41
C ALA A 55 13.53 -23.31 -1.59
N THR A 56 13.97 -23.08 -2.82
CA THR A 56 13.76 -24.02 -3.94
C THR A 56 14.76 -23.76 -5.07
N SER A 57 15.73 -24.65 -5.24
CA SER A 57 16.63 -24.70 -6.40
C SER A 57 16.05 -25.62 -7.46
N GLY A 58 15.46 -25.05 -8.51
CA GLY A 58 15.08 -25.72 -9.76
C GLY A 58 15.39 -24.79 -10.92
N GLY A 59 16.31 -25.21 -11.80
CA GLY A 59 16.95 -24.34 -12.80
C GLY A 59 15.99 -23.64 -13.76
N ALA A 60 16.41 -22.47 -14.25
CA ALA A 60 15.66 -21.65 -15.21
C ALA A 60 15.77 -22.18 -16.65
N ALA A 61 14.70 -22.07 -17.44
CA ALA A 61 14.68 -22.37 -18.86
C ALA A 61 14.09 -21.20 -19.66
N THR A 62 14.75 -20.79 -20.75
CA THR A 62 14.31 -19.69 -21.63
C THR A 62 14.00 -20.25 -23.01
N ILE A 63 12.79 -20.01 -23.52
CA ILE A 63 12.45 -20.30 -24.92
C ILE A 63 12.22 -18.97 -25.63
N GLY A 64 13.02 -18.69 -26.66
CA GLY A 64 12.91 -17.49 -27.49
C GLY A 64 12.78 -17.84 -28.97
N GLY A 65 11.95 -17.08 -29.70
CA GLY A 65 11.67 -17.26 -31.14
C GLY A 65 10.28 -17.86 -31.42
N ALA A 66 9.99 -18.17 -32.69
CA ALA A 66 8.76 -18.87 -33.08
C ALA A 66 8.87 -20.36 -32.69
N ALA A 67 8.21 -20.74 -31.60
CA ALA A 67 8.19 -22.11 -31.08
C ALA A 67 6.76 -22.61 -30.95
N THR A 68 6.52 -23.87 -31.34
CA THR A 68 5.23 -24.55 -31.12
C THR A 68 5.44 -25.67 -30.13
N ILE A 69 4.72 -25.63 -29.01
CA ILE A 69 4.64 -26.76 -28.07
C ILE A 69 3.28 -27.42 -28.30
N GLY A 70 3.32 -28.65 -28.83
CA GLY A 70 2.13 -29.48 -29.06
C GLY A 70 2.13 -30.72 -28.18
N GLY A 71 0.95 -31.12 -27.70
CA GLY A 71 0.74 -32.31 -26.87
C GLY A 71 0.54 -32.01 -25.39
N ALA A 72 0.61 -33.04 -24.53
CA ALA A 72 0.63 -32.87 -23.07
C ALA A 72 2.05 -32.50 -22.62
N ALA A 73 2.29 -31.22 -22.32
CA ALA A 73 3.58 -30.72 -21.88
C ALA A 73 3.45 -29.96 -20.54
N THR A 74 4.40 -30.19 -19.64
CA THR A 74 4.50 -29.52 -18.34
C THR A 74 5.77 -28.68 -18.30
N ILE A 75 5.62 -27.37 -18.14
CA ILE A 75 6.75 -26.46 -17.92
C ILE A 75 6.82 -26.20 -16.41
N GLY A 76 7.91 -26.65 -15.78
CA GLY A 76 8.18 -26.45 -14.35
C GLY A 76 9.42 -25.58 -14.12
N GLY A 77 9.46 -24.85 -13.01
CA GLY A 77 10.54 -23.93 -12.65
C GLY A 77 10.23 -22.47 -12.99
N ALA A 78 11.27 -21.61 -12.99
CA ALA A 78 11.19 -20.25 -13.54
C ALA A 78 11.42 -20.31 -15.05
N ALA A 79 10.35 -20.10 -15.83
CA ALA A 79 10.39 -20.19 -17.29
C ALA A 79 9.84 -18.90 -17.93
N THR A 80 10.58 -18.36 -18.89
CA THR A 80 10.17 -17.18 -19.66
C THR A 80 9.80 -17.61 -21.08
N ILE A 81 8.58 -17.29 -21.51
CA ILE A 81 8.09 -17.55 -22.88
C ILE A 81 7.88 -16.19 -23.55
N GLY A 82 8.66 -15.90 -24.59
CA GLY A 82 8.57 -14.65 -25.35
C GLY A 82 8.46 -14.88 -26.85
N GLY A 83 7.90 -13.90 -27.58
CA GLY A 83 7.70 -13.96 -29.04
C GLY A 83 6.38 -14.61 -29.48
N ALA A 84 6.26 -14.90 -30.78
CA ALA A 84 5.10 -15.58 -31.39
C ALA A 84 5.11 -17.09 -31.10
N ALA A 85 4.80 -17.46 -29.86
CA ALA A 85 4.69 -18.86 -29.44
C ALA A 85 3.23 -19.34 -29.48
N THR A 86 2.99 -20.54 -30.04
CA THR A 86 1.66 -21.17 -30.06
C THR A 86 1.65 -22.36 -29.11
N ILE A 87 0.73 -22.37 -28.15
CA ILE A 87 0.52 -23.47 -27.19
C ILE A 87 -0.78 -24.17 -27.54
N GLY A 88 -0.72 -25.46 -27.86
CA GLY A 88 -1.91 -26.27 -28.19
C GLY A 88 -1.93 -27.61 -27.43
N GLY A 89 -3.13 -28.08 -27.06
CA GLY A 89 -3.34 -29.33 -26.31
C GLY A 89 -3.55 -29.12 -24.81
N ALA A 90 -3.48 -30.21 -24.03
CA ALA A 90 -3.61 -30.21 -22.56
C ALA A 90 -2.27 -29.80 -21.88
N ALA A 91 -1.82 -28.57 -22.12
CA ALA A 91 -0.60 -28.03 -21.51
C ALA A 91 -0.88 -27.42 -20.13
N THR A 92 -0.03 -27.72 -19.14
CA THR A 92 -0.18 -27.21 -17.76
C THR A 92 1.02 -26.32 -17.42
N ILE A 93 0.78 -25.05 -17.07
CA ILE A 93 1.82 -24.10 -16.64
C ILE A 93 1.90 -24.13 -15.12
N GLY A 94 2.99 -24.65 -14.56
CA GLY A 94 3.23 -24.69 -13.12
C GLY A 94 4.40 -23.80 -12.72
N GLY A 95 4.17 -22.83 -11.82
CA GLY A 95 5.19 -21.92 -11.30
C GLY A 95 5.06 -20.47 -11.81
N ALA A 96 6.11 -19.66 -11.57
CA ALA A 96 6.17 -18.24 -11.93
C ALA A 96 6.54 -18.05 -13.41
N ALA A 97 5.62 -18.37 -14.32
CA ALA A 97 5.76 -18.06 -15.74
C ALA A 97 5.10 -16.71 -16.05
N THR A 98 5.78 -15.87 -16.86
CA THR A 98 5.25 -14.60 -17.38
C THR A 98 5.17 -14.64 -18.90
N ILE A 99 3.99 -14.32 -19.43
CA ILE A 99 3.72 -14.06 -20.86
C ILE A 99 3.67 -12.54 -21.02
N GLY A 100 4.26 -11.99 -22.10
CA GLY A 100 4.36 -10.56 -22.43
C GLY A 100 3.25 -9.69 -21.79
N GLY A 101 3.62 -8.97 -20.74
CA GLY A 101 2.65 -8.37 -19.81
C GLY A 101 2.38 -6.91 -20.12
N ALA A 102 1.10 -6.53 -20.15
CA ALA A 102 0.71 -5.13 -20.05
C ALA A 102 0.88 -4.64 -18.61
N ALA A 103 1.28 -3.38 -18.42
CA ALA A 103 1.35 -2.75 -17.11
C ALA A 103 0.54 -1.45 -17.08
N TRP A 104 -0.09 -1.15 -15.93
CA TRP A 104 -0.75 0.13 -15.72
C TRP A 104 0.29 1.22 -15.41
N LEU A 105 0.20 2.33 -16.13
CA LEU A 105 1.01 3.52 -15.94
C LEU A 105 0.19 4.58 -15.19
N ALA A 106 0.56 4.86 -13.94
CA ALA A 106 0.04 5.99 -13.18
C ALA A 106 1.02 7.18 -13.23
N GLY A 107 1.71 7.46 -12.13
CA GLY A 107 2.72 8.52 -12.08
C GLY A 107 3.98 8.29 -12.94
N GLY A 108 4.30 7.02 -13.19
CA GLY A 108 5.47 6.59 -13.98
C GLY A 108 6.82 6.75 -13.29
N THR A 109 6.89 7.40 -12.13
CA THR A 109 8.16 7.71 -11.44
C THR A 109 8.99 6.48 -11.06
N ALA A 110 8.34 5.39 -10.64
CA ALA A 110 9.03 4.13 -10.37
C ALA A 110 9.23 3.31 -11.64
N LEU A 111 8.12 2.98 -12.34
CA LEU A 111 8.12 2.09 -13.51
C LEU A 111 9.07 2.56 -14.62
N LEU A 112 9.06 3.84 -14.96
CA LEU A 112 9.91 4.40 -16.02
C LEU A 112 11.35 4.61 -15.55
N SER A 113 11.58 4.93 -14.27
CA SER A 113 12.96 5.03 -13.75
C SER A 113 13.67 3.68 -13.82
N THR A 114 12.94 2.59 -13.59
CA THR A 114 13.48 1.25 -13.71
C THR A 114 13.62 0.78 -15.15
N ALA A 115 12.98 1.46 -16.10
CA ALA A 115 13.07 1.23 -17.55
C ALA A 115 14.30 1.83 -18.23
N SER A 116 15.04 2.70 -17.54
CA SER A 116 16.29 3.23 -18.06
C SER A 116 17.42 2.22 -17.89
N PRO A 117 18.13 1.82 -18.96
CA PRO A 117 19.27 0.89 -18.90
C PRO A 117 20.35 1.33 -17.90
N SER A 118 20.50 2.65 -17.68
CA SER A 118 21.45 3.24 -16.73
C SER A 118 21.10 3.05 -15.25
N VAL A 119 19.85 2.68 -14.94
CA VAL A 119 19.33 2.51 -13.56
C VAL A 119 18.87 1.06 -13.31
N ALA A 120 18.73 0.27 -14.38
CA ALA A 120 18.08 -1.03 -14.35
C ALA A 120 18.91 -2.16 -13.70
N GLY A 121 20.21 -1.98 -13.48
CA GLY A 121 21.10 -3.05 -13.03
C GLY A 121 21.14 -4.18 -14.07
N ASN A 122 21.04 -5.45 -13.62
CA ASN A 122 21.00 -6.64 -14.50
C ASN A 122 19.69 -6.81 -15.31
N ARG A 123 18.83 -5.79 -15.40
CA ARG A 123 17.58 -5.90 -16.15
C ARG A 123 17.79 -5.64 -17.64
N THR A 124 17.23 -6.50 -18.46
CA THR A 124 17.29 -6.50 -19.92
C THR A 124 16.00 -5.91 -20.50
N ALA A 125 15.97 -5.67 -21.82
CA ALA A 125 14.75 -5.24 -22.52
C ALA A 125 13.55 -6.20 -22.28
N ALA A 126 13.81 -7.47 -22.00
CA ALA A 126 12.80 -8.48 -21.70
C ALA A 126 12.14 -8.33 -20.31
N ASP A 127 12.72 -7.51 -19.41
CA ASP A 127 12.16 -7.24 -18.08
C ASP A 127 11.14 -6.09 -18.07
N PHE A 128 10.86 -5.51 -19.24
CA PHE A 128 9.91 -4.41 -19.39
C PHE A 128 8.59 -4.87 -19.99
N PRO A 129 7.46 -4.28 -19.53
CA PRO A 129 6.17 -4.55 -20.15
C PRO A 129 6.17 -4.07 -21.60
N GLU A 130 5.66 -4.92 -22.51
CA GLU A 130 5.53 -4.60 -23.94
C GLU A 130 4.45 -3.54 -24.19
N LEU A 131 3.47 -3.44 -23.28
CA LEU A 131 2.36 -2.49 -23.35
C LEU A 131 2.21 -1.73 -22.04
N LEU A 132 2.12 -0.41 -22.12
CA LEU A 132 1.74 0.45 -21.01
C LEU A 132 0.34 1.02 -21.23
N ILE A 133 -0.54 0.83 -20.25
CA ILE A 133 -1.89 1.38 -20.24
C ILE A 133 -1.88 2.57 -19.27
N ASP A 134 -1.91 3.80 -19.80
CA ASP A 134 -2.00 5.01 -18.95
C ASP A 134 -3.37 5.10 -18.29
N VAL A 135 -3.39 4.96 -16.96
CA VAL A 135 -4.59 5.03 -16.13
C VAL A 135 -4.68 6.36 -15.37
N GLY A 136 -3.71 7.26 -15.53
CA GLY A 136 -3.56 8.46 -14.71
C GLY A 136 -4.75 9.43 -14.76
N ARG A 137 -5.55 9.40 -15.83
CA ARG A 137 -6.76 10.21 -16.02
C ARG A 137 -8.04 9.57 -15.46
N ILE A 138 -8.05 8.25 -15.27
CA ILE A 138 -9.24 7.50 -14.83
C ILE A 138 -9.18 7.10 -13.36
N LEU A 139 -7.99 7.11 -12.75
CA LEU A 139 -7.85 6.83 -11.33
C LEU A 139 -8.53 7.91 -10.47
N PRO A 140 -9.27 7.52 -9.41
CA PRO A 140 -9.79 8.47 -8.43
C PRO A 140 -8.68 9.36 -7.85
N ARG A 141 -8.99 10.63 -7.57
CA ARG A 141 -8.06 11.62 -7.02
C ARG A 141 -8.69 12.38 -5.85
N GLY A 142 -7.84 12.95 -5.01
CA GLY A 142 -8.23 13.68 -3.82
C GLY A 142 -8.27 12.83 -2.56
N LEU A 143 -8.52 13.52 -1.44
CA LEU A 143 -8.72 12.96 -0.12
C LEU A 143 -10.13 13.35 0.31
N ASN A 144 -10.88 12.42 0.88
CA ASN A 144 -12.24 12.66 1.36
C ASN A 144 -12.45 11.99 2.71
N GLN A 145 -12.93 12.76 3.69
CA GLN A 145 -13.36 12.19 4.96
C GLN A 145 -14.71 11.50 4.78
N THR A 146 -14.81 10.25 5.23
CA THR A 146 -16.04 9.44 5.16
C THR A 146 -16.30 8.77 6.50
N ALA A 147 -17.45 8.10 6.63
CA ALA A 147 -17.74 7.28 7.81
C ALA A 147 -16.77 6.09 7.99
N ALA A 148 -16.12 5.63 6.91
CA ALA A 148 -15.12 4.57 6.96
C ALA A 148 -13.72 5.07 7.37
N GLY A 149 -13.53 6.39 7.45
CA GLY A 149 -12.23 7.05 7.64
C GLY A 149 -11.84 7.90 6.43
N LEU A 150 -10.55 8.16 6.28
CA LEU A 150 -10.00 9.00 5.22
C LEU A 150 -9.78 8.16 3.95
N VAL A 151 -10.56 8.45 2.91
CA VAL A 151 -10.45 7.79 1.60
C VAL A 151 -9.56 8.62 0.70
N ILE A 152 -8.54 8.00 0.11
CA ILE A 152 -7.55 8.62 -0.75
C ILE A 152 -7.57 7.94 -2.11
N GLY A 153 -7.86 8.68 -3.15
CA GLY A 153 -7.85 8.15 -4.52
C GLY A 153 -6.46 7.67 -4.94
N ALA A 154 -6.39 6.54 -5.66
CA ALA A 154 -5.14 5.95 -6.11
C ALA A 154 -4.30 6.85 -7.04
N GLY A 155 -4.98 7.75 -7.76
CA GLY A 155 -4.37 8.75 -8.64
C GLY A 155 -3.87 9.99 -7.90
N THR A 156 -4.20 10.16 -6.62
CA THR A 156 -3.72 11.28 -5.80
C THR A 156 -2.21 11.26 -5.71
N THR A 157 -1.59 12.39 -5.99
CA THR A 157 -0.15 12.57 -5.97
C THR A 157 0.36 12.78 -4.56
N PHE A 158 1.65 12.53 -4.34
CA PHE A 158 2.30 12.82 -3.06
C PHE A 158 2.23 14.30 -2.70
N GLN A 159 2.31 15.20 -3.69
CA GLN A 159 2.19 16.63 -3.43
C GLN A 159 0.77 17.01 -3.00
N GLU A 160 -0.26 16.43 -3.64
CA GLU A 160 -1.66 16.65 -3.25
C GLU A 160 -1.95 16.12 -1.83
N VAL A 161 -1.40 14.95 -1.44
CA VAL A 161 -1.49 14.46 -0.05
C VAL A 161 -0.81 15.44 0.91
N LEU A 162 0.38 15.92 0.57
CA LEU A 162 1.17 16.82 1.41
C LEU A 162 0.49 18.18 1.65
N GLU A 163 -0.20 18.71 0.64
CA GLU A 163 -0.89 20.01 0.68
C GLU A 163 -2.34 19.90 1.18
N SER A 164 -2.87 18.68 1.37
CA SER A 164 -4.25 18.49 1.77
C SER A 164 -4.48 18.90 3.23
N PRO A 165 -5.52 19.71 3.53
CA PRO A 165 -5.91 20.01 4.90
C PRO A 165 -6.47 18.80 5.66
N LEU A 166 -6.83 17.71 4.95
CA LEU A 166 -7.29 16.46 5.54
C LEU A 166 -6.14 15.53 5.93
N ALA A 167 -4.91 15.82 5.50
CA ALA A 167 -3.76 14.99 5.83
C ALA A 167 -3.21 15.38 7.21
N PHE A 168 -3.28 14.43 8.16
CA PHE A 168 -2.62 14.54 9.46
C PHE A 168 -1.09 14.49 9.33
N SER A 169 -0.40 14.94 10.37
CA SER A 169 1.03 15.20 10.44
C SER A 169 1.89 14.02 10.02
N ALA A 170 1.57 12.80 10.47
CA ALA A 170 2.30 11.60 10.07
C ALA A 170 2.10 11.25 8.58
N LEU A 171 0.90 11.46 8.03
CA LEU A 171 0.65 11.29 6.59
C LEU A 171 1.39 12.34 5.76
N GLN A 172 1.40 13.58 6.21
CA GLN A 172 2.20 14.64 5.59
C GLN A 172 3.70 14.34 5.67
N ALA A 173 4.21 13.87 6.82
CA ALA A 173 5.61 13.49 6.98
C ALA A 173 6.00 12.33 6.05
N SER A 174 5.13 11.32 5.95
CA SER A 174 5.28 10.20 5.02
C SER A 174 5.30 10.65 3.55
N ALA A 175 4.40 11.54 3.14
CA ALA A 175 4.40 12.11 1.78
C ALA A 175 5.63 13.00 1.52
N ARG A 176 6.00 13.85 2.48
CA ARG A 176 7.18 14.74 2.42
C ARG A 176 8.48 13.97 2.34
N SER A 177 8.52 12.73 2.86
CA SER A 177 9.69 11.86 2.79
C SER A 177 10.21 11.69 1.36
N MET A 178 9.35 11.75 0.35
CA MET A 178 9.76 11.88 -1.04
C MET A 178 10.18 13.33 -1.31
N ALA A 179 11.44 13.69 -1.01
CA ALA A 179 11.86 15.10 -0.90
C ALA A 179 11.75 15.92 -2.20
N ASN A 180 11.95 15.30 -3.37
CA ASN A 180 11.90 16.03 -4.65
C ASN A 180 10.45 16.34 -5.06
N ARG A 181 10.10 17.64 -5.13
CA ARG A 181 8.75 18.11 -5.50
C ARG A 181 8.32 17.67 -6.90
N ASN A 182 9.24 17.61 -7.87
CA ASN A 182 8.92 17.16 -9.23
C ASN A 182 8.49 15.69 -9.24
N ILE A 183 9.15 14.85 -8.42
CA ILE A 183 8.74 13.46 -8.25
C ILE A 183 7.39 13.42 -7.53
N ARG A 184 7.18 14.20 -6.47
CA ARG A 184 5.90 14.23 -5.73
C ARG A 184 4.71 14.67 -6.57
N ASN A 185 4.91 15.59 -7.52
CA ASN A 185 3.87 16.04 -8.46
C ASN A 185 3.45 14.94 -9.45
N ARG A 186 4.23 13.86 -9.56
CA ARG A 186 3.98 12.75 -10.49
C ARG A 186 3.65 11.45 -9.77
N ALA A 187 4.38 11.10 -8.73
CA ALA A 187 4.19 9.87 -7.96
C ALA A 187 2.81 9.86 -7.31
N THR A 188 2.07 8.78 -7.50
CA THR A 188 0.73 8.61 -6.96
C THR A 188 0.71 7.64 -5.78
N VAL A 189 -0.31 7.76 -4.93
CA VAL A 189 -0.57 6.86 -3.80
C VAL A 189 -0.66 5.41 -4.28
N GLY A 190 -1.51 5.14 -5.27
CA GLY A 190 -1.69 3.80 -5.84
C GLY A 190 -0.41 3.24 -6.46
N GLY A 191 0.37 4.09 -7.14
CA GLY A 191 1.66 3.69 -7.70
C GLY A 191 2.70 3.33 -6.62
N ASN A 192 2.73 4.03 -5.49
CA ASN A 192 3.63 3.71 -4.39
C ASN A 192 3.25 2.38 -3.71
N LEU A 193 1.96 2.14 -3.49
CA LEU A 193 1.46 0.89 -2.93
C LEU A 193 1.70 -0.29 -3.87
N ALA A 194 1.40 -0.15 -5.17
CA ALA A 194 1.59 -1.20 -6.16
C ALA A 194 3.06 -1.56 -6.39
N PHE A 195 3.96 -0.59 -6.25
CA PHE A 195 5.40 -0.85 -6.39
C PHE A 195 6.00 -1.54 -5.14
N ASN A 196 5.42 -1.33 -3.96
CA ASN A 196 5.71 -2.02 -2.70
C ASN A 196 7.21 -2.27 -2.38
N LYS A 197 8.06 -1.25 -2.59
CA LYS A 197 9.49 -1.34 -2.25
C LYS A 197 9.68 -1.41 -0.73
N SER A 198 10.78 -2.05 -0.30
CA SER A 198 11.15 -2.23 1.13
C SER A 198 11.07 -0.99 2.00
N CYS A 199 11.34 0.18 1.42
CA CYS A 199 11.41 1.46 2.09
C CYS A 199 10.50 2.48 1.40
N ALA A 200 9.37 1.99 0.88
CA ALA A 200 8.32 2.82 0.31
C ALA A 200 7.84 3.86 1.34
N SER A 201 7.53 5.06 0.85
CA SER A 201 7.14 6.17 1.71
C SER A 201 5.82 5.94 2.45
N LEU A 202 4.74 5.55 1.74
CA LEU A 202 3.40 5.45 2.32
C LEU A 202 3.11 4.09 2.95
N VAL A 203 3.68 3.01 2.40
CA VAL A 203 3.37 1.62 2.81
C VAL A 203 3.53 1.39 4.32
N PRO A 204 4.62 1.82 5.01
CA PRO A 204 4.77 1.59 6.43
C PRO A 204 3.64 2.21 7.25
N LEU A 205 3.28 3.47 6.96
CA LEU A 205 2.21 4.17 7.67
C LEU A 205 0.84 3.54 7.39
N CYS A 206 0.57 3.17 6.14
CA CYS A 206 -0.70 2.53 5.77
C CYS A 206 -0.85 1.15 6.43
N LEU A 207 0.24 0.39 6.55
CA LEU A 207 0.24 -0.88 7.29
C LEU A 207 0.03 -0.67 8.79
N ALA A 208 0.70 0.32 9.40
CA ALA A 208 0.56 0.60 10.84
C ALA A 208 -0.86 1.09 11.21
N LEU A 209 -1.55 1.73 10.26
CA LEU A 209 -2.93 2.18 10.40
C LEU A 209 -3.97 1.09 10.09
N ASP A 210 -3.57 -0.12 9.73
CA ASP A 210 -4.46 -1.19 9.26
C ASP A 210 -5.33 -0.74 8.06
N ALA A 211 -4.72 -0.04 7.10
CA ALA A 211 -5.42 0.46 5.93
C ALA A 211 -6.06 -0.66 5.08
N ALA A 212 -7.09 -0.29 4.33
CA ALA A 212 -7.71 -1.13 3.31
C ALA A 212 -7.52 -0.51 1.92
N VAL A 213 -7.69 -1.33 0.88
CA VAL A 213 -7.70 -0.88 -0.51
C VAL A 213 -8.96 -1.36 -1.20
N GLU A 214 -9.45 -0.54 -2.11
CA GLU A 214 -10.52 -0.89 -3.05
C GLU A 214 -9.92 -1.11 -4.42
N CYS A 215 -10.27 -2.22 -5.07
CA CYS A 215 -9.75 -2.60 -6.38
C CYS A 215 -10.88 -2.93 -7.36
N ALA A 216 -10.68 -2.57 -8.64
CA ALA A 216 -11.53 -2.98 -9.75
C ALA A 216 -10.88 -4.11 -10.56
N GLY A 217 -11.65 -5.17 -10.83
CA GLY A 217 -11.13 -6.39 -11.46
C GLY A 217 -10.31 -7.26 -10.51
N GLY A 218 -9.97 -8.49 -10.93
CA GLY A 218 -9.17 -9.41 -10.10
C GLY A 218 -9.96 -10.26 -9.07
N GLY A 219 -11.29 -10.19 -9.08
CA GLY A 219 -12.20 -10.90 -8.18
C GLY A 219 -13.67 -10.47 -8.40
N PRO A 220 -14.59 -10.72 -7.45
CA PRO A 220 -15.92 -10.10 -7.45
C PRO A 220 -15.83 -8.57 -7.58
N ALA A 221 -16.82 -7.94 -8.20
CA ALA A 221 -16.77 -6.52 -8.52
C ALA A 221 -16.54 -5.64 -7.26
N ASN A 222 -15.59 -4.70 -7.35
CA ASN A 222 -15.23 -3.69 -6.35
C ASN A 222 -14.96 -4.27 -4.95
N GLN A 223 -13.94 -5.13 -4.87
CA GLN A 223 -13.54 -5.72 -3.60
C GLN A 223 -12.75 -4.70 -2.76
N THR A 224 -13.20 -4.47 -1.54
CA THR A 224 -12.39 -3.86 -0.48
C THR A 224 -11.69 -4.98 0.31
N LEU A 225 -10.38 -4.83 0.53
CA LEU A 225 -9.59 -5.79 1.31
C LEU A 225 -8.51 -5.09 2.13
N PRO A 226 -8.04 -5.70 3.25
CA PRO A 226 -6.91 -5.18 4.00
C PRO A 226 -5.67 -5.00 3.12
N LEU A 227 -4.97 -3.88 3.25
CA LEU A 227 -3.76 -3.57 2.48
C LEU A 227 -2.72 -4.67 2.65
N ALA A 228 -2.51 -5.16 3.87
CA ALA A 228 -1.57 -6.25 4.15
C ALA A 228 -1.85 -7.50 3.28
N LYS A 229 -3.13 -7.87 3.10
CA LYS A 229 -3.53 -9.01 2.26
C LYS A 229 -3.29 -8.69 0.78
N TRP A 230 -3.62 -7.49 0.34
CA TRP A 230 -3.41 -7.07 -1.05
C TRP A 230 -1.92 -7.03 -1.43
N LEU A 231 -1.03 -6.57 -0.54
CA LEU A 231 0.41 -6.50 -0.82
C LEU A 231 1.07 -7.88 -1.02
N ILE A 232 0.50 -8.95 -0.43
CA ILE A 232 0.98 -10.33 -0.62
C ILE A 232 0.65 -10.82 -2.04
N LYS A 233 -0.57 -10.54 -2.51
CA LYS A 233 -1.05 -10.97 -3.83
C LYS A 233 -1.87 -9.84 -4.47
N PRO A 234 -1.21 -8.82 -5.04
CA PRO A 234 -1.90 -7.70 -5.67
C PRO A 234 -2.75 -8.21 -6.85
N ALA A 235 -4.01 -7.80 -6.87
CA ALA A 235 -4.95 -8.12 -7.94
C ALA A 235 -5.86 -6.92 -8.19
N GLY A 236 -6.25 -6.74 -9.46
CA GLY A 236 -7.12 -5.63 -9.87
C GLY A 236 -6.44 -4.27 -9.85
N LEU A 237 -7.11 -3.29 -10.45
CA LEU A 237 -6.70 -1.89 -10.48
C LEU A 237 -7.03 -1.26 -9.15
N LEU A 238 -6.02 -0.84 -8.39
CA LEU A 238 -6.20 -0.11 -7.14
C LEU A 238 -6.88 1.24 -7.43
N LEU A 239 -8.07 1.43 -6.85
CA LEU A 239 -8.90 2.62 -7.02
C LEU A 239 -8.77 3.57 -5.83
N ASN A 240 -8.87 3.04 -4.61
CA ASN A 240 -8.84 3.84 -3.39
C ASN A 240 -8.00 3.16 -2.30
N LEU A 241 -7.28 3.99 -1.53
CA LEU A 241 -6.71 3.66 -0.23
C LEU A 241 -7.68 4.18 0.84
N ILE A 242 -7.95 3.37 1.85
CA ILE A 242 -8.86 3.71 2.95
C ILE A 242 -8.07 3.62 4.25
N LEU A 243 -7.82 4.78 4.87
CA LEU A 243 -7.23 4.85 6.20
C LEU A 243 -8.38 4.90 7.22
N PRO A 244 -8.49 3.93 8.15
CA PRO A 244 -9.59 3.91 9.11
C PRO A 244 -9.52 5.12 10.06
N ALA A 245 -10.64 5.44 10.69
CA ALA A 245 -10.71 6.50 11.70
C ALA A 245 -9.67 6.29 12.82
N GLY A 246 -9.19 7.40 13.38
CA GLY A 246 -8.11 7.41 14.36
C GLY A 246 -8.42 6.63 15.63
N GLY A 247 -9.65 6.71 16.13
CA GLY A 247 -10.08 5.97 17.31
C GLY A 247 -9.34 6.34 18.60
N GLY A 248 -8.82 7.58 18.69
CA GLY A 248 -8.01 8.03 19.84
C GLY A 248 -6.53 7.63 19.77
N ARG A 249 -6.08 7.00 18.67
CA ARG A 249 -4.68 6.67 18.42
C ARG A 249 -3.93 7.89 17.89
N SER A 250 -2.63 7.95 18.15
CA SER A 250 -1.68 8.87 17.53
C SER A 250 -0.80 8.11 16.52
N ALA A 251 -0.24 8.82 15.54
CA ALA A 251 0.69 8.25 14.57
C ALA A 251 1.98 9.06 14.47
N ALA A 252 3.10 8.37 14.27
CA ALA A 252 4.39 8.96 13.98
C ALA A 252 5.02 8.29 12.74
N PHE A 253 5.82 9.04 11.99
CA PHE A 253 6.56 8.54 10.85
C PHE A 253 7.98 9.11 10.86
N ALA A 254 8.96 8.24 10.64
CA ALA A 254 10.37 8.61 10.55
C ALA A 254 11.04 7.97 9.33
N ARG A 255 12.05 8.63 8.80
CA ARG A 255 12.83 8.15 7.66
C ARG A 255 14.31 8.48 7.87
N SER A 256 15.17 7.56 7.45
CA SER A 256 16.59 7.83 7.23
C SER A 256 17.00 7.60 5.78
N SER A 257 17.85 8.48 5.26
CA SER A 257 18.54 8.36 3.97
C SER A 257 19.88 9.11 4.01
N ARG A 258 20.80 8.83 3.08
CA ARG A 258 22.12 9.51 3.05
C ARG A 258 22.00 10.99 2.68
N THR A 259 21.10 11.30 1.75
CA THR A 259 20.70 12.66 1.37
C THR A 259 19.18 12.78 1.38
N ALA A 260 18.65 14.01 1.32
CA ALA A 260 17.20 14.22 1.29
C ALA A 260 16.52 13.55 0.08
N CYS A 261 17.17 13.56 -1.09
CA CYS A 261 16.63 13.02 -2.34
C CYS A 261 16.94 11.54 -2.58
N ASP A 262 17.73 10.89 -1.72
CA ASP A 262 18.10 9.48 -1.88
C ASP A 262 16.90 8.54 -1.74
N VAL A 263 17.09 7.26 -2.09
CA VAL A 263 16.19 6.21 -1.60
C VAL A 263 16.43 6.01 -0.11
N SER A 264 15.36 5.86 0.66
CA SER A 264 15.43 5.58 2.09
C SER A 264 16.35 4.39 2.39
N THR A 265 17.18 4.53 3.43
CA THR A 265 17.86 3.41 4.08
C THR A 265 16.87 2.67 4.97
N ALA A 266 16.06 3.42 5.72
CA ALA A 266 15.02 2.89 6.59
C ALA A 266 13.82 3.86 6.67
N THR A 267 12.65 3.30 6.90
CA THR A 267 11.41 4.03 7.18
C THR A 267 10.72 3.38 8.36
N VAL A 268 10.16 4.16 9.27
CA VAL A 268 9.43 3.66 10.44
C VAL A 268 8.10 4.36 10.50
N ALA A 269 7.04 3.62 10.77
CA ALA A 269 5.76 4.17 11.17
C ALA A 269 5.30 3.49 12.45
N ALA A 270 4.83 4.29 13.41
CA ALA A 270 4.30 3.81 14.66
C ALA A 270 2.91 4.40 14.88
N VAL A 271 1.98 3.59 15.38
CA VAL A 271 0.61 3.99 15.72
C VAL A 271 0.28 3.38 17.08
N ALA A 272 -0.23 4.17 18.02
CA ALA A 272 -0.61 3.70 19.34
C ALA A 272 -1.64 4.62 19.99
N THR A 273 -2.40 4.11 20.94
CA THR A 273 -3.11 4.95 21.92
C THR A 273 -2.12 5.37 23.00
N VAL A 274 -1.89 6.68 23.16
CA VAL A 274 -0.90 7.23 24.09
C VAL A 274 -1.58 7.72 25.36
N LYS A 275 -1.11 7.25 26.54
CA LYS A 275 -1.56 7.71 27.86
C LYS A 275 -0.37 8.14 28.70
N GLY A 276 -0.05 9.43 28.70
CA GLY A 276 1.18 9.94 29.31
C GLY A 276 2.40 9.39 28.55
N ARG A 277 3.21 8.56 29.20
CA ARG A 277 4.32 7.84 28.54
C ARG A 277 3.96 6.42 28.10
N ARG A 278 2.75 5.94 28.44
CA ARG A 278 2.31 4.58 28.17
C ARG A 278 1.83 4.44 26.74
N LEU A 279 2.34 3.43 26.03
CA LEU A 279 1.89 3.06 24.69
C LEU A 279 0.92 1.87 24.79
N LEU A 280 -0.26 1.98 24.18
CA LEU A 280 -1.27 0.91 24.15
C LEU A 280 -1.66 0.62 22.70
N GLU A 281 -1.88 -0.66 22.40
CA GLU A 281 -2.22 -1.14 21.05
C GLU A 281 -1.17 -0.68 20.02
N LEU A 282 0.11 -0.80 20.40
CA LEU A 282 1.23 -0.36 19.57
C LEU A 282 1.31 -1.20 18.29
N CYS A 283 1.21 -0.53 17.15
CA CYS A 283 1.53 -1.05 15.82
C CYS A 283 2.80 -0.36 15.32
N LEU A 284 3.85 -1.13 15.03
CA LEU A 284 5.13 -0.62 14.54
C LEU A 284 5.48 -1.30 13.22
N VAL A 285 5.70 -0.51 12.18
CA VAL A 285 6.11 -1.01 10.85
C VAL A 285 7.44 -0.42 10.47
N VAL A 286 8.37 -1.30 10.07
CA VAL A 286 9.74 -0.93 9.70
C VAL A 286 10.03 -1.37 8.27
N GLY A 287 10.54 -0.45 7.46
CA GLY A 287 11.03 -0.66 6.12
C GLY A 287 12.56 -0.54 6.05
N GLY A 288 13.17 -1.18 5.04
CA GLY A 288 14.62 -1.18 4.81
C GLY A 288 15.41 -2.32 5.44
N PHE A 289 14.76 -3.15 6.29
CA PHE A 289 15.36 -4.32 6.95
C PHE A 289 14.88 -5.66 6.35
N SER A 290 14.01 -5.61 5.35
CA SER A 290 13.55 -6.77 4.58
C SER A 290 13.22 -6.38 3.14
N LEU A 291 12.75 -7.31 2.30
CA LEU A 291 12.30 -7.02 0.93
C LEU A 291 11.10 -6.05 0.89
N HIS A 292 10.24 -6.11 1.92
CA HIS A 292 9.05 -5.26 2.07
C HIS A 292 9.06 -4.54 3.43
N ALA A 293 8.22 -3.53 3.61
CA ALA A 293 7.97 -3.00 4.94
C ALA A 293 7.19 -4.05 5.76
N LEU A 294 7.61 -4.32 6.99
CA LEU A 294 7.03 -5.34 7.84
C LEU A 294 6.63 -4.76 9.19
N ARG A 295 5.48 -5.20 9.70
CA ARG A 295 5.09 -4.98 11.08
C ARG A 295 6.04 -5.76 12.00
N ARG A 296 6.48 -5.15 13.09
CA ARG A 296 7.53 -5.67 13.98
C ARG A 296 6.95 -6.06 15.33
N LEU A 297 6.23 -7.18 15.34
CA LEU A 297 5.58 -7.73 16.54
C LEU A 297 6.58 -8.01 17.68
N ASP A 298 7.80 -8.40 17.34
CA ASP A 298 8.90 -8.62 18.27
C ASP A 298 9.34 -7.34 19.00
N ILE A 299 9.30 -6.19 18.33
CA ILE A 299 9.58 -4.89 18.93
C ILE A 299 8.33 -4.35 19.65
N GLU A 300 7.13 -4.52 19.08
CA GLU A 300 5.86 -4.13 19.72
C GLU A 300 5.74 -4.74 21.12
N ALA A 301 6.07 -6.03 21.28
CA ALA A 301 6.00 -6.75 22.54
C ALA A 301 6.89 -6.17 23.66
N LEU A 302 7.93 -5.40 23.33
CA LEU A 302 8.79 -4.76 24.32
C LEU A 302 8.12 -3.55 24.98
N PHE A 303 7.26 -2.84 24.25
CA PHE A 303 6.75 -1.51 24.64
C PHE A 303 5.23 -1.44 24.79
N ASP A 304 4.48 -2.36 24.17
CA ASP A 304 3.03 -2.38 24.28
C ASP A 304 2.58 -2.62 25.73
N GLY A 305 1.66 -1.78 26.20
CA GLY A 305 1.21 -1.82 27.57
C GLY A 305 2.21 -1.24 28.58
N ARG A 306 3.32 -0.64 28.17
CA ARG A 306 4.38 -0.14 29.07
C ARG A 306 4.65 1.35 28.86
N ASP A 307 5.23 1.96 29.88
CA ASP A 307 5.77 3.32 29.76
C ASP A 307 7.03 3.27 28.92
N LEU A 308 7.14 4.19 27.95
CA LEU A 308 8.33 4.30 27.12
C LEU A 308 9.49 4.84 27.96
N ASP A 309 10.63 4.15 27.91
CA ASP A 309 11.86 4.57 28.58
C ASP A 309 12.48 5.81 27.92
N ASP A 310 13.67 6.23 28.38
CA ASP A 310 14.45 7.24 27.65
C ASP A 310 14.93 6.71 26.29
N LEU A 311 15.40 7.63 25.44
CA LEU A 311 15.80 7.32 24.07
C LEU A 311 16.92 6.28 24.01
N ALA A 312 17.92 6.37 24.89
CA ALA A 312 19.09 5.49 24.87
C ALA A 312 18.73 4.06 25.30
N ALA A 313 17.91 3.92 26.35
CA ALA A 313 17.39 2.63 26.80
C ALA A 313 16.50 1.99 25.72
N THR A 314 15.63 2.78 25.10
CA THR A 314 14.76 2.34 23.99
C THR A 314 15.60 1.82 22.82
N GLU A 315 16.61 2.58 22.38
CA GLU A 315 17.52 2.18 21.30
C GLU A 315 18.28 0.88 21.63
N ALA A 316 18.80 0.76 22.86
CA ALA A 316 19.54 -0.41 23.31
C ALA A 316 18.68 -1.69 23.29
N ALA A 317 17.40 -1.59 23.65
CA ALA A 317 16.47 -2.71 23.61
C ALA A 317 16.10 -3.15 22.18
N ILE A 318 15.99 -2.21 21.24
CA ILE A 318 15.60 -2.48 19.84
C ILE A 318 16.76 -3.07 19.03
N ARG A 319 17.99 -2.57 19.24
CA ARG A 319 19.14 -2.88 18.38
C ARG A 319 19.37 -4.39 18.13
N PRO A 320 19.28 -5.29 19.13
CA PRO A 320 19.50 -6.72 18.90
C PRO A 320 18.44 -7.37 17.99
N LEU A 321 17.26 -6.78 17.87
CA LEU A 321 16.15 -7.31 17.06
C LEU A 321 16.26 -6.90 15.58
N LEU A 322 17.13 -5.96 15.22
CA LEU A 322 17.26 -5.49 13.84
C LEU A 322 18.36 -6.27 13.08
N SER A 323 17.97 -6.93 11.99
CA SER A 323 18.89 -7.54 11.02
C SER A 323 18.77 -6.81 9.67
N ALA A 324 19.91 -6.46 9.07
CA ALA A 324 19.96 -5.74 7.80
C ALA A 324 20.91 -6.43 6.81
N ILE A 325 20.65 -6.25 5.52
CA ILE A 325 21.51 -6.72 4.44
C ILE A 325 22.52 -5.61 4.10
N ASP A 326 23.78 -5.97 3.91
CA ASP A 326 24.81 -5.07 3.38
C ASP A 326 24.44 -4.60 1.97
N ASP A 327 24.48 -3.29 1.73
CA ASP A 327 24.38 -2.77 0.36
C ASP A 327 25.10 -1.41 0.25
N GLN A 328 24.98 -0.76 -0.91
CA GLN A 328 25.59 0.55 -1.18
C GLN A 328 25.10 1.71 -0.26
N ARG A 329 24.07 1.48 0.55
CA ARG A 329 23.53 2.43 1.53
C ARG A 329 24.11 2.23 2.93
N GLY A 330 24.92 1.19 3.14
CA GLY A 330 25.66 0.96 4.38
C GLY A 330 25.75 -0.50 4.77
N SER A 331 26.68 -0.79 5.69
CA SER A 331 26.82 -2.11 6.27
C SER A 331 25.64 -2.48 7.16
N SER A 332 25.45 -3.78 7.40
CA SER A 332 24.44 -4.35 8.28
C SER A 332 24.58 -3.76 9.69
N ALA A 333 25.81 -3.64 10.19
CA ALA A 333 26.10 -3.05 11.49
C ALA A 333 25.68 -1.57 11.56
N PHE A 334 26.02 -0.77 10.54
CA PHE A 334 25.62 0.63 10.46
C PHE A 334 24.09 0.78 10.40
N LYS A 335 23.42 0.00 9.55
CA LYS A 335 21.96 0.03 9.41
C LYS A 335 21.26 -0.42 10.68
N ARG A 336 21.78 -1.43 11.38
CA ARG A 336 21.25 -1.88 12.68
C ARG A 336 21.28 -0.76 13.70
N GLN A 337 22.42 -0.05 13.80
CA GLN A 337 22.55 1.09 14.70
C GLN A 337 21.60 2.23 14.32
N GLN A 338 21.64 2.66 13.07
CA GLN A 338 20.81 3.76 12.59
C GLN A 338 19.32 3.44 12.66
N GLY A 339 18.94 2.18 12.39
CA GLY A 339 17.56 1.72 12.50
C GLY A 339 17.05 1.73 13.92
N ALA A 340 17.87 1.30 14.89
CA ALA A 340 17.47 1.28 16.29
C ALA A 340 17.20 2.71 16.80
N ALA A 341 18.09 3.65 16.48
CA ALA A 341 17.90 5.06 16.78
C ALA A 341 16.63 5.62 16.10
N LEU A 342 16.43 5.34 14.81
CA LEU A 342 15.26 5.81 14.06
C LEU A 342 13.94 5.27 14.62
N VAL A 343 13.91 4.01 15.04
CA VAL A 343 12.72 3.41 15.68
C VAL A 343 12.48 4.06 17.04
N ALA A 344 13.53 4.23 17.85
CA ALA A 344 13.42 4.87 19.16
C ALA A 344 12.91 6.32 19.04
N ASP A 345 13.46 7.11 18.11
CA ASP A 345 13.00 8.47 17.81
C ASP A 345 11.52 8.48 17.39
N CYS A 346 11.10 7.53 16.55
CA CYS A 346 9.73 7.42 16.10
C CYS A 346 8.76 7.08 17.24
N LEU A 347 9.16 6.21 18.18
CA LEU A 347 8.38 5.89 19.38
C LEU A 347 8.31 7.09 20.34
N GLN A 348 9.40 7.84 20.53
CA GLN A 348 9.37 9.07 21.35
C GLN A 348 8.47 10.14 20.71
N ALA A 349 8.50 10.27 19.38
CA ALA A 349 7.65 11.21 18.66
C ALA A 349 6.14 10.90 18.81
N LEU A 350 5.74 9.65 19.08
CA LEU A 350 4.35 9.33 19.39
C LEU A 350 3.85 10.05 20.65
N LEU A 351 4.72 10.27 21.64
CA LEU A 351 4.32 10.87 22.92
C LEU A 351 3.83 12.32 22.78
N SER A 352 4.25 13.01 21.72
CA SER A 352 3.82 14.37 21.39
C SER A 352 3.03 14.46 20.07
N ALA A 353 2.73 13.33 19.45
CA ALA A 353 1.98 13.28 18.20
C ALA A 353 0.50 13.63 18.41
N GLU A 354 -0.07 14.32 17.43
CA GLU A 354 -1.50 14.59 17.44
C GLU A 354 -2.33 13.30 17.41
N VAL A 355 -3.49 13.37 18.06
CA VAL A 355 -4.48 12.30 17.98
C VAL A 355 -5.11 12.33 16.59
N LEU A 356 -5.18 11.17 15.96
CA LEU A 356 -5.76 11.00 14.64
C LEU A 356 -7.26 11.35 14.64
N PRO A 357 -7.75 12.00 13.56
CA PRO A 357 -9.14 12.46 13.44
C PRO A 357 -10.18 11.34 13.28
#